data_AF-A0A3D3SAH8-F1
#
_entry.id   AF-A0A3D3SAH8-F1
#
_cell.length_a   1.000
_cell.length_b   1.000
_cell.length_c   1.000
_cell.angle_alpha   90.00
_cell.angle_beta   90.00
_cell.angle_gamma   90.00
#
_symmetry.space_group_name_H-M   'P 1'
#
loop_
_entity.id
_entity.type
_entity.pdbx_description
1 polymer ?
#
loop_
_entity_poly.entity_id
_entity_poly.type
_entity_poly.pdbx_seq_one_letter_code
_entity_poly.pdbx_strand_id
1 'polypeptide(L)'
;VELAAKKEVKILSFSFADRSADEAFETAKAGAARGFGAIAVSIPDRCVCVMKAPALEAAAQGQGLGQLLKPLLHELGGKGGGGSANFRAVFETAAQAELFASKAASLLG
;
A
#
# COMPACT_ATOMS: atom_id res chain seq x y z
N VAL A 1 -29.56 -13.33 -11.96
CA VAL A 1 -28.78 -12.68 -10.88
C VAL A 1 -27.33 -13.05 -11.13
N GLU A 2 -26.61 -12.17 -11.80
CA GLU A 2 -25.21 -12.41 -12.15
C GLU A 2 -24.38 -12.25 -10.87
N LEU A 3 -23.90 -13.36 -10.33
CA LEU A 3 -22.98 -13.38 -9.19
C LEU A 3 -21.68 -12.73 -9.67
N ALA A 4 -21.49 -11.44 -9.34
CA ALA A 4 -20.22 -10.77 -9.51
C ALA A 4 -19.16 -11.58 -8.77
N ALA A 5 -18.35 -12.34 -9.50
CA ALA A 5 -17.21 -13.04 -8.96
C ALA A 5 -16.38 -12.02 -8.19
N LYS A 6 -16.14 -12.27 -6.89
CA LYS A 6 -15.18 -11.50 -6.10
C LYS A 6 -13.85 -11.59 -6.84
N LYS A 7 -13.51 -10.55 -7.59
CA LYS A 7 -12.27 -10.49 -8.35
C LYS A 7 -11.16 -10.34 -7.31
N GLU A 8 -10.42 -11.42 -7.04
CA GLU A 8 -9.29 -11.39 -6.12
C GLU A 8 -8.34 -10.27 -6.56
N VAL A 9 -8.14 -9.32 -5.66
CA VAL A 9 -7.28 -8.18 -5.88
C VAL A 9 -5.85 -8.64 -5.63
N LYS A 10 -5.09 -8.87 -6.70
CA LYS A 10 -3.68 -9.25 -6.55
C LYS A 10 -2.87 -8.05 -6.07
N ILE A 11 -2.26 -8.19 -4.89
CA ILE A 11 -1.32 -7.23 -4.30
C ILE A 11 0.11 -7.69 -4.58
N LEU A 12 0.93 -6.80 -5.14
CA LEU A 12 2.37 -6.99 -5.28
C LEU A 12 3.09 -6.36 -4.09
N SER A 13 3.96 -7.13 -3.42
CA SER A 13 4.72 -6.65 -2.28
C SER A 13 6.22 -6.69 -2.59
N PHE A 14 6.90 -5.57 -2.33
CA PHE A 14 8.34 -5.41 -2.52
C PHE A 14 8.98 -4.91 -1.22
N SER A 15 10.14 -5.43 -0.85
CA SER A 15 10.96 -4.91 0.25
C SER A 15 12.38 -4.71 -0.26
N PHE A 16 12.92 -3.51 -0.05
CA PHE A 16 14.23 -3.10 -0.56
C PHE A 16 15.17 -2.73 0.58
N ALA A 17 16.28 -3.47 0.67
CA ALA A 17 17.32 -3.23 1.67
C ALA A 17 18.20 -2.00 1.34
N ASP A 18 18.21 -1.57 0.08
CA ASP A 18 19.20 -0.66 -0.50
C ASP A 18 18.60 0.49 -1.33
N ARG A 19 17.27 0.57 -1.45
CA ARG A 19 16.60 1.61 -2.24
C ARG A 19 15.93 2.66 -1.36
N SER A 20 15.94 3.89 -1.84
CA SER A 20 15.23 5.02 -1.22
C SER A 20 13.71 4.88 -1.31
N ALA A 21 13.00 5.68 -0.53
CA ALA A 21 11.55 5.78 -0.52
C ALA A 21 11.00 6.23 -1.89
N ASP A 22 11.72 7.08 -2.62
CA ASP A 22 11.28 7.53 -3.95
C ASP A 22 11.43 6.43 -5.00
N GLU A 23 12.51 5.65 -4.96
CA GLU A 23 12.66 4.46 -5.81
C GLU A 23 11.64 3.37 -5.49
N ALA A 24 11.36 3.16 -4.20
CA ALA A 24 10.29 2.27 -3.76
C ALA A 24 8.91 2.74 -4.25
N PHE A 25 8.65 4.05 -4.20
CA PHE A 25 7.41 4.64 -4.67
C PHE A 25 7.22 4.46 -6.18
N GLU A 26 8.24 4.71 -7.00
CA GLU A 26 8.15 4.49 -8.45
C GLU A 26 7.94 3.00 -8.78
N THR A 27 8.48 2.09 -7.96
CA THR A 27 8.18 0.65 -8.09
C THR A 27 6.71 0.35 -7.80
N ALA A 28 6.16 0.86 -6.69
CA ALA A 28 4.74 0.68 -6.36
C ALA A 28 3.84 1.27 -7.45
N LYS A 29 4.18 2.45 -7.97
CA LYS A 29 3.48 3.12 -9.06
C LYS A 29 3.48 2.28 -10.34
N ALA A 30 4.62 1.68 -10.69
CA ALA A 30 4.72 0.78 -11.84
C ALA A 30 3.86 -0.49 -11.67
N GLY A 31 3.72 -1.00 -10.45
CA GLY A 31 2.78 -2.09 -10.13
C GLY A 31 1.32 -1.69 -10.37
N ALA A 32 0.92 -0.51 -9.88
CA ALA A 32 -0.42 0.03 -10.08
C ALA A 32 -0.74 0.34 -11.55
N ALA A 33 0.21 0.85 -12.32
CA ALA A 33 0.07 1.06 -13.76
C ALA A 33 -0.19 -0.25 -14.53
N ARG A 34 0.22 -1.40 -13.98
CA ARG A 34 -0.06 -2.74 -14.53
C ARG A 34 -1.39 -3.34 -14.04
N GLY A 35 -2.18 -2.60 -13.27
CA GLY A 35 -3.48 -3.06 -12.79
C GLY A 35 -3.46 -3.81 -11.46
N PHE A 36 -2.33 -3.83 -10.74
CA PHE A 36 -2.21 -4.47 -9.43
C PHE A 36 -2.25 -3.47 -8.28
N GLY A 37 -2.76 -3.87 -7.10
CA GLY A 37 -2.38 -3.14 -5.89
C GLY A 37 -0.89 -3.38 -5.63
N ALA A 38 -0.17 -2.39 -5.16
CA ALA A 38 1.27 -2.51 -4.95
C ALA A 38 1.72 -1.85 -3.65
N ILE A 39 2.58 -2.55 -2.92
CA ILE A 39 3.19 -2.09 -1.68
C ILE A 39 4.70 -2.24 -1.83
N ALA A 40 5.44 -1.17 -1.58
CA ALA A 40 6.89 -1.18 -1.59
C ALA A 40 7.43 -0.62 -0.28
N VAL A 41 8.36 -1.35 0.34
CA VAL A 41 9.05 -0.96 1.56
C VAL A 41 10.48 -0.56 1.22
N SER A 42 10.87 0.64 1.60
CA SER A 42 12.27 1.06 1.72
C SER A 42 12.70 0.83 3.16
N ILE A 43 13.62 -0.12 3.37
CA ILE A 43 14.23 -0.39 4.67
C ILE A 43 15.11 0.79 5.15
N PRO A 44 16.00 1.40 4.34
CA PRO A 44 16.84 2.49 4.82
C PRO A 44 16.03 3.71 5.26
N ASP A 45 14.93 4.02 4.55
CA ASP A 45 14.06 5.14 4.89
C ASP A 45 12.91 4.75 5.84
N ARG A 46 12.79 3.47 6.18
CA ARG A 46 11.71 2.89 6.99
C ARG A 46 10.33 3.33 6.50
N CYS A 47 10.19 3.38 5.18
CA CYS A 47 9.07 3.99 4.49
C CYS A 47 8.32 2.94 3.68
N VAL A 48 7.00 2.93 3.81
CA VAL A 48 6.09 2.09 3.04
C VAL A 48 5.31 2.97 2.07
N CYS A 49 5.38 2.62 0.79
CA CYS A 49 4.61 3.24 -0.28
C CYS A 49 3.55 2.26 -0.76
N VAL A 50 2.29 2.68 -0.72
CA VAL A 50 1.14 1.90 -1.17
C VAL A 50 0.49 2.60 -2.35
N MET A 51 0.22 1.83 -3.40
CA MET A 51 -0.43 2.28 -4.62
C MET A 51 -1.60 1.37 -4.94
N LYS A 52 -2.74 1.96 -5.22
CA LYS A 52 -3.94 1.26 -5.66
C LYS A 52 -4.04 1.36 -7.18
N ALA A 53 -4.27 0.24 -7.85
CA ALA A 53 -4.57 0.27 -9.27
C ALA A 53 -5.92 0.99 -9.53
N PRO A 54 -6.06 1.75 -10.63
CA PRO A 54 -7.32 2.39 -10.99
C PRO A 54 -8.50 1.40 -11.09
N ALA A 55 -8.24 0.18 -11.58
CA ALA A 55 -9.24 -0.89 -11.67
C ALA A 55 -9.77 -1.39 -10.31
N LEU A 56 -9.08 -1.07 -9.20
CA LEU A 56 -9.47 -1.42 -7.83
C LEU A 56 -10.37 -0.38 -7.16
N GLU A 57 -10.61 0.77 -7.79
CA GLU A 57 -11.59 1.74 -7.28
C GLU A 57 -13.01 1.19 -7.25
N ALA A 58 -13.37 0.32 -8.20
CA ALA A 58 -14.69 -0.32 -8.25
C ALA A 58 -14.92 -1.39 -7.17
N ALA A 59 -13.84 -1.99 -6.61
CA ALA A 59 -13.95 -3.10 -5.66
C ALA A 59 -13.94 -2.65 -4.18
N ALA A 60 -13.29 -1.53 -3.86
CA ALA A 60 -13.12 -1.07 -2.47
C ALA A 60 -14.28 -0.19 -1.94
N GLN A 61 -15.49 -0.36 -2.46
CA GLN A 61 -16.69 0.40 -2.05
C GLN A 61 -16.49 1.94 -2.03
N GLY A 62 -15.59 2.47 -2.87
CA GLY A 62 -15.30 3.91 -2.91
C GLY A 62 -14.41 4.47 -1.79
N GLN A 63 -13.91 3.64 -0.86
CA GLN A 63 -12.97 4.12 0.17
C GLN A 63 -11.55 4.30 -0.41
N GLY A 64 -10.99 5.48 -0.17
CA GLY A 64 -9.62 5.83 -0.57
C GLY A 64 -8.58 5.21 0.36
N LEU A 65 -7.35 4.98 -0.13
CA LEU A 65 -6.25 4.45 0.70
C LEU A 65 -6.02 5.26 1.97
N GLY A 66 -6.10 6.58 1.89
CA GLY A 66 -5.97 7.46 3.06
C GLY A 66 -7.04 7.23 4.14
N GLN A 67 -8.25 6.81 3.79
CA GLN A 67 -9.27 6.47 4.78
C GLN A 67 -9.04 5.07 5.37
N LEU A 68 -8.62 4.13 4.52
CA LEU A 68 -8.42 2.74 4.91
C LEU A 68 -7.18 2.52 5.79
N LEU A 69 -6.06 3.15 5.43
CA LEU A 69 -4.75 2.85 6.03
C LEU A 69 -4.37 3.79 7.19
N LYS A 70 -5.06 4.93 7.32
CA LYS A 70 -4.75 5.91 8.38
C LYS A 70 -5.04 5.38 9.79
N PRO A 71 -6.12 4.63 10.07
CA PRO A 71 -6.29 3.98 11.37
C PRO A 71 -5.13 3.04 11.71
N LEU A 72 -4.71 2.19 10.76
CA LEU A 72 -3.58 1.28 10.92
C LEU A 72 -2.25 2.03 11.14
N LEU A 73 -2.06 3.15 10.43
CA LEU A 73 -0.88 4.01 10.59
C LEU A 73 -0.79 4.54 12.04
N HIS A 74 -1.92 5.00 12.58
CA HIS A 74 -1.99 5.49 13.96
C HIS A 74 -1.79 4.37 14.99
N GLU A 75 -2.38 3.19 14.77
CA GLU A 75 -2.20 2.00 15.63
C GLU A 75 -0.72 1.61 15.75
N LEU A 76 0.02 1.64 14.64
CA LEU A 76 1.43 1.26 14.59
C LEU A 76 2.41 2.41 14.87
N GLY A 77 1.90 3.61 15.23
CA GLY A 77 2.72 4.77 15.58
C GLY A 77 3.48 5.40 14.41
N GLY A 78 3.08 5.15 13.17
CA GLY A 78 3.72 5.71 11.99
C GLY A 78 3.29 7.14 11.68
N LYS A 79 4.02 7.79 10.76
CA LYS A 79 3.74 9.14 10.25
C LYS A 79 3.55 9.09 8.74
N GLY A 80 2.68 9.94 8.21
CA GLY A 80 2.47 10.03 6.76
C GLY A 80 1.01 10.25 6.39
N GLY A 81 0.67 9.88 5.17
CA GLY A 81 -0.63 10.14 4.60
C GLY A 81 -0.67 9.85 3.11
N GLY A 82 -1.84 10.10 2.54
CA GLY A 82 -2.11 9.79 1.14
C GLY A 82 -3.51 10.19 0.73
N GLY A 83 -3.77 10.07 -0.56
CA GLY A 83 -5.08 10.30 -1.16
C GLY A 83 -5.87 9.01 -1.38
N SER A 84 -6.73 9.02 -2.39
CA SER A 84 -7.52 7.84 -2.76
C SER A 84 -6.68 6.72 -3.37
N ALA A 85 -5.68 7.06 -4.18
CA ALA A 85 -4.91 6.11 -4.99
C ALA A 85 -3.48 5.82 -4.51
N ASN A 86 -2.92 6.67 -3.63
CA ASN A 86 -1.57 6.50 -3.10
C ASN A 86 -1.52 6.80 -1.60
N PHE A 87 -0.60 6.17 -0.88
CA PHE A 87 -0.35 6.39 0.53
C PHE A 87 1.12 6.14 0.88
N ARG A 88 1.72 7.02 1.69
CA ARG A 88 3.08 6.83 2.23
C ARG A 88 3.05 6.84 3.75
N ALA A 89 3.82 5.95 4.36
CA ALA A 89 3.94 5.79 5.80
C ALA A 89 5.41 5.60 6.20
N VAL A 90 5.88 6.31 7.22
CA VAL A 90 7.24 6.24 7.75
C VAL A 90 7.18 5.81 9.21
N PHE A 91 8.11 4.94 9.60
CA PHE A 91 8.19 4.37 10.93
C PHE A 91 9.55 4.59 11.58
N GLU A 92 9.60 4.40 12.90
CA GLU A 92 10.84 4.49 13.68
C GLU A 92 11.77 3.31 13.40
N THR A 93 11.20 2.14 13.11
CA THR A 93 11.96 0.91 12.82
C THR A 93 11.53 0.28 11.49
N ALA A 94 12.47 -0.44 10.86
CA ALA A 94 12.17 -1.22 9.66
C ALA A 94 11.14 -2.33 9.93
N ALA A 95 11.19 -2.97 11.10
CA ALA A 95 10.23 -3.99 11.50
C ALA A 95 8.79 -3.47 11.58
N GLN A 96 8.59 -2.23 12.06
CA GLN A 96 7.27 -1.59 12.03
C GLN A 96 6.80 -1.29 10.60
N ALA A 97 7.71 -0.85 9.72
CA ALA A 97 7.40 -0.63 8.31
C ALA A 97 6.96 -1.94 7.62
N GLU A 98 7.68 -3.03 7.85
CA GLU A 98 7.32 -4.35 7.32
C GLU A 98 5.99 -4.87 7.91
N LEU A 99 5.76 -4.67 9.20
CA LEU A 99 4.49 -5.03 9.85
C LEU A 99 3.31 -4.25 9.26
N PHE A 100 3.47 -2.95 9.06
CA PHE A 100 2.47 -2.11 8.40
C PHE A 100 2.21 -2.60 6.97
N ALA A 101 3.26 -2.88 6.20
CA ALA A 101 3.13 -3.38 4.83
C ALA A 101 2.36 -4.71 4.76
N SER A 102 2.65 -5.65 5.67
CA SER A 102 1.94 -6.92 5.74
C SER A 102 0.46 -6.73 6.09
N LYS A 103 0.13 -5.89 7.08
CA LYS A 103 -1.26 -5.62 7.46
C LYS A 103 -2.01 -4.85 6.37
N ALA A 104 -1.35 -3.91 5.70
CA ALA A 104 -1.92 -3.16 4.58
C ALA A 104 -2.23 -4.09 3.40
N ALA A 105 -1.38 -5.08 3.10
CA ALA A 105 -1.68 -6.09 2.09
C ALA A 105 -2.98 -6.84 2.40
N SER A 106 -3.13 -7.35 3.63
CA SER A 106 -4.33 -8.08 4.07
C SER A 106 -5.62 -7.23 4.07
N LEU A 107 -5.51 -5.91 4.22
CA LEU A 107 -6.67 -5.00 4.12
C LEU A 107 -7.07 -4.70 2.68
N LEU A 108 -6.15 -4.81 1.72
CA LEU A 108 -6.36 -4.44 0.32
C LEU A 108 -6.75 -5.60 -0.59
N GLY A 109 -6.51 -6.84 -0.16
CA GLY A 109 -6.85 -8.07 -0.89
C GLY A 109 -6.82 -9.28 0.03
#